data_AF-A0A8X7BZ33-F1
#
_entry.id   AF-A0A8X7BZ33-F1
#
_cell.length_a   1.000
_cell.length_b   1.000
_cell.length_c   1.000
_cell.angle_alpha   90.00
_cell.angle_beta   90.00
_cell.angle_gamma   90.00
#
_symmetry.space_group_name_H-M   'P 1'
#
loop_
_entity.id
_entity.type
_entity.pdbx_description
1 polymer ?
#
loop_
_entity_poly.entity_id
_entity_poly.type
_entity_poly.pdbx_seq_one_letter_code
_entity_poly.pdbx_strand_id
1 'polypeptide(L)'
;MNDNYWELHKWTVDNLAEFWAELWNFVGIISSKKFDQVIDLTIPMYECPEWFKGARLNFAENLLRYRDDRIAIISAGEDKETKHFTFAEMFKEARLYAAAFRNFGIKKGDVVA
;
A
#
# COMPACT_ATOMS: atom_id res chain seq x y z
N MET A 1 -14.01 3.74 -28.51
CA MET A 1 -13.00 4.74 -28.16
C MET A 1 -11.66 4.04 -28.25
N ASN A 2 -10.77 4.55 -29.08
CA ASN A 2 -9.44 3.96 -29.29
C ASN A 2 -8.56 4.57 -28.19
N ASP A 3 -8.66 4.02 -26.97
CA ASP A 3 -7.91 4.51 -25.81
C ASP A 3 -6.43 4.18 -26.01
N ASN A 4 -5.72 5.08 -26.69
CA ASN A 4 -4.30 4.92 -26.95
C ASN A 4 -3.53 5.14 -25.65
N TYR A 5 -2.74 4.14 -25.24
CA TYR A 5 -1.85 4.21 -24.07
C TYR A 5 -1.11 5.55 -23.97
N TRP A 6 -0.66 6.11 -25.11
CA TRP A 6 0.07 7.38 -25.15
C TRP A 6 -0.78 8.60 -24.77
N GLU A 7 -2.07 8.59 -25.09
CA GLU A 7 -2.98 9.67 -24.71
C GLU A 7 -3.26 9.63 -23.21
N LEU A 8 -3.53 8.43 -22.66
CA LEU A 8 -3.69 8.24 -21.23
C LEU A 8 -2.42 8.64 -20.47
N HIS A 9 -1.26 8.14 -20.89
CA HIS A 9 0.03 8.48 -20.29
C HIS A 9 0.29 9.98 -20.31
N LYS A 10 0.03 10.66 -21.45
CA LYS A 10 0.18 12.11 -21.52
C LYS A 10 -0.73 12.80 -20.49
N TRP A 11 -1.96 12.34 -20.37
CA TRP A 11 -2.90 12.89 -19.38
C TRP A 11 -2.44 12.67 -17.94
N THR A 12 -1.89 11.49 -17.58
CA THR A 12 -1.43 11.23 -16.21
C THR A 12 -0.24 12.11 -15.80
N VAL A 13 0.61 12.48 -16.76
CA VAL A 13 1.74 13.39 -16.54
C VAL A 13 1.28 14.84 -16.45
N ASP A 14 0.41 15.27 -17.37
CA ASP A 14 -0.09 16.64 -17.40
C ASP A 14 -1.03 16.96 -16.22
N ASN A 15 -1.72 15.95 -15.66
CA ASN A 15 -2.72 16.09 -14.58
C ASN A 15 -2.34 15.24 -13.34
N LEU A 16 -1.08 15.33 -12.91
CA LEU A 16 -0.51 14.47 -11.87
C LEU A 16 -1.37 14.36 -10.60
N ALA A 17 -1.78 15.48 -10.00
CA ALA A 17 -2.55 15.49 -8.77
C ALA A 17 -3.95 14.85 -8.94
N GLU A 18 -4.60 15.10 -10.08
CA GLU A 18 -5.91 14.55 -10.41
C GLU A 18 -5.83 13.04 -10.65
N PHE A 19 -4.88 12.61 -11.48
CA PHE A 19 -4.64 11.19 -11.74
C PHE A 19 -4.41 10.39 -10.46
N TRP A 20 -3.57 10.88 -9.54
CA TRP A 20 -3.29 10.18 -8.29
C TRP A 20 -4.46 10.21 -7.30
N ALA A 21 -5.31 11.25 -7.33
CA ALA A 21 -6.58 11.26 -6.58
C ALA A 21 -7.54 10.19 -7.11
N GLU A 22 -7.69 10.10 -8.43
CA GLU A 22 -8.53 9.09 -9.08
C GLU A 22 -8.00 7.67 -8.82
N LEU A 23 -6.69 7.46 -8.94
CA LEU A 23 -6.07 6.17 -8.67
C LEU A 23 -6.31 5.72 -7.23
N TRP A 24 -6.19 6.63 -6.25
CA TRP A 24 -6.48 6.34 -4.84
C TRP A 24 -7.90 5.80 -4.65
N ASN A 25 -8.88 6.40 -5.31
CA ASN A 25 -10.27 5.97 -5.25
C ASN A 25 -10.48 4.65 -6.01
N PHE A 26 -9.88 4.52 -7.20
CA PHE A 26 -9.99 3.34 -8.05
C PHE A 26 -9.47 2.07 -7.36
N VAL A 27 -8.30 2.12 -6.72
CA VAL A 27 -7.74 0.96 -6.00
C VAL A 27 -8.44 0.72 -4.65
N GLY A 28 -9.21 1.71 -4.19
CA GLY A 28 -9.95 1.65 -2.93
C GLY A 28 -9.03 1.62 -1.72
N ILE A 29 -8.11 2.59 -1.61
CA ILE A 29 -7.22 2.70 -0.45
C ILE A 29 -8.04 2.86 0.84
N ILE A 30 -7.79 1.96 1.79
CA ILE A 30 -8.34 2.02 3.14
C ILE A 30 -7.52 3.04 3.92
N SER A 31 -8.19 4.05 4.47
CA SER A 31 -7.56 5.10 5.27
C SER A 31 -8.47 5.53 6.42
N SER A 32 -7.85 5.87 7.54
CA SER A 32 -8.54 6.45 8.71
C SER A 32 -8.78 7.95 8.58
N LYS A 33 -7.95 8.63 7.77
CA LYS A 33 -8.15 10.01 7.33
C LYS A 33 -7.73 10.11 5.87
N LYS A 34 -8.59 10.70 5.02
CA LYS A 34 -8.27 11.02 3.62
C LYS A 34 -7.21 12.12 3.54
N PHE A 35 -6.52 12.20 2.40
CA PHE A 35 -5.60 13.30 2.13
C PHE A 35 -6.33 14.64 2.04
N ASP A 36 -5.65 15.70 2.46
CA ASP A 36 -6.08 17.09 2.28
C ASP A 36 -5.57 17.62 0.93
N GLN A 37 -4.41 17.14 0.46
CA GLN A 37 -3.78 17.48 -0.81
C GLN A 37 -2.97 16.29 -1.33
N VAL A 38 -3.06 15.98 -2.63
CA VAL A 38 -2.29 14.86 -3.23
C VAL A 38 -0.81 15.19 -3.36
N ILE A 39 -0.48 16.36 -3.88
CA ILE A 39 0.89 16.86 -4.02
C ILE A 39 0.83 18.37 -4.18
N ASP A 40 1.81 19.08 -3.63
CA ASP A 40 2.02 20.50 -3.91
C ASP A 40 2.93 20.65 -5.13
N LEU A 41 2.33 20.97 -6.28
CA LEU A 41 3.06 21.14 -7.55
C LEU A 41 3.90 22.43 -7.61
N THR A 42 3.83 23.29 -6.60
CA THR A 42 4.73 24.45 -6.48
C THR A 42 6.12 24.06 -5.99
N ILE A 43 6.25 22.89 -5.35
CA ILE A 43 7.51 22.34 -4.86
C ILE A 43 8.14 21.48 -5.97
N PRO A 44 9.38 21.75 -6.38
CA PRO A 44 10.06 20.95 -7.38
C PRO A 44 10.25 19.50 -6.93
N MET A 45 10.14 18.54 -7.86
CA MET A 45 10.22 17.11 -7.54
C MET A 45 11.57 16.69 -6.93
N TYR A 46 12.66 17.37 -7.26
CA TYR A 46 13.99 17.10 -6.68
C TYR A 46 14.09 17.44 -5.18
N GLU A 47 13.13 18.21 -4.64
CA GLU A 47 13.00 18.51 -3.22
C GLU A 47 12.09 17.51 -2.48
N CYS A 48 11.60 16.48 -3.19
CA CYS A 48 10.74 15.42 -2.66
C CYS A 48 9.48 15.99 -1.96
N PRO A 49 8.55 16.59 -2.71
CA PRO A 49 7.31 17.12 -2.14
C PRO A 49 6.51 16.03 -1.41
N GLU A 50 5.80 16.43 -0.36
CA GLU A 50 4.94 15.52 0.40
C GLU A 50 3.78 15.03 -0.47
N TRP A 51 3.61 13.70 -0.52
CA TRP A 51 2.49 13.06 -1.20
C TRP A 51 1.37 12.72 -0.23
N PHE A 52 0.12 12.92 -0.66
CA PHE A 52 -1.10 12.64 0.08
C PHE A 52 -1.11 13.28 1.47
N LYS A 53 -0.65 14.53 1.54
CA LYS A 53 -0.53 15.32 2.75
C LYS A 53 -1.80 15.24 3.58
N GLY A 54 -1.63 14.94 4.86
CA GLY A 54 -2.72 14.82 5.83
C GLY A 54 -3.40 13.46 5.88
N ALA A 55 -3.16 12.55 4.93
CA ALA A 55 -3.71 11.20 4.96
C ALA A 55 -3.15 10.38 6.12
N ARG A 56 -3.95 9.43 6.62
CA ARG A 56 -3.51 8.43 7.61
C ARG A 56 -4.00 7.05 7.20
N LEU A 57 -3.06 6.18 6.84
CA LEU A 57 -3.32 4.80 6.46
C LEU A 57 -2.38 3.83 7.19
N ASN A 58 -2.70 2.54 7.11
CA ASN A 58 -1.81 1.46 7.50
C ASN A 58 -1.50 0.59 6.27
N PHE A 59 -0.22 0.35 6.01
CA PHE A 59 0.21 -0.44 4.84
C PHE A 59 -0.24 -1.90 4.95
N ALA A 60 -0.05 -2.53 6.11
CA ALA A 60 -0.44 -3.92 6.34
C ALA A 60 -1.97 -4.11 6.25
N GLU A 61 -2.77 -3.13 6.68
CA GLU A 61 -4.24 -3.14 6.52
C GLU A 61 -4.66 -3.17 5.05
N ASN A 62 -4.00 -2.38 4.20
CA ASN A 62 -4.30 -2.36 2.76
C ASN A 62 -3.83 -3.65 2.07
N LEU A 63 -2.63 -4.14 2.41
CA LEU A 63 -2.08 -5.37 1.86
C LEU A 63 -2.87 -6.62 2.26
N LEU A 64 -3.34 -6.66 3.52
CA LEU A 64 -4.08 -7.77 4.12
C LEU A 64 -5.58 -7.44 4.26
N ARG A 65 -6.12 -6.62 3.34
CA ARG A 65 -7.55 -6.26 3.31
C ARG A 65 -8.45 -7.47 3.09
N TYR A 66 -7.93 -8.45 2.35
CA TYR A 66 -8.59 -9.74 2.13
C TYR A 66 -8.19 -10.71 3.23
N ARG A 67 -9.15 -11.51 3.68
CA ARG A 67 -9.00 -12.48 4.78
C ARG A 67 -9.71 -13.79 4.42
N ASP A 68 -9.54 -14.18 3.17
CA ASP A 68 -10.16 -15.34 2.56
C ASP A 68 -9.12 -16.41 2.21
N ASP A 69 -9.58 -17.51 1.62
CA ASP A 69 -8.77 -18.68 1.32
C ASP A 69 -7.99 -18.58 0.01
N ARG A 70 -7.97 -17.41 -0.65
CA ARG A 70 -7.12 -17.21 -1.83
C ARG A 70 -5.65 -17.22 -1.41
N ILE A 71 -4.81 -17.78 -2.28
CA ILE A 71 -3.37 -17.84 -2.04
C ILE A 71 -2.75 -16.44 -2.11
N ALA A 72 -2.08 -16.04 -1.04
CA ALA A 72 -1.33 -14.80 -0.91
C ALA A 72 0.16 -15.01 -1.19
N ILE A 73 0.74 -16.11 -0.71
CA ILE A 73 2.17 -16.42 -0.88
C ILE A 73 2.33 -17.87 -1.32
N ILE A 74 3.19 -18.08 -2.33
CA ILE A 74 3.72 -19.40 -2.70
C ILE A 74 5.20 -19.39 -2.31
N SER A 75 5.55 -20.22 -1.34
CA SER A 75 6.93 -20.39 -0.88
C SER A 75 7.50 -21.65 -1.48
N ALA A 76 8.50 -21.52 -2.35
CA ALA A 76 9.23 -22.63 -2.98
C ALA A 76 10.74 -22.47 -2.76
N GLY A 77 11.47 -23.59 -2.78
CA GLY A 77 12.93 -23.63 -2.67
C GLY A 77 13.50 -24.93 -3.20
N GLU A 78 14.80 -24.97 -3.49
CA GLU A 78 15.47 -26.05 -4.23
C GLU A 78 15.22 -27.45 -3.64
N ASP A 79 15.22 -27.59 -2.31
CA ASP A 79 14.96 -28.85 -1.60
C ASP A 79 13.79 -28.75 -0.61
N LYS A 80 12.81 -27.88 -0.87
CA LYS A 80 11.67 -27.67 0.03
C LYS A 80 10.36 -27.94 -0.68
N GLU A 81 9.44 -28.59 0.03
CA GLU A 81 8.05 -28.67 -0.41
C GLU A 81 7.47 -27.27 -0.60
N THR A 82 6.79 -27.08 -1.73
CA THR A 82 6.07 -25.84 -2.02
C THR A 82 4.95 -25.66 -1.01
N LYS A 83 4.99 -24.55 -0.27
CA LYS A 83 3.95 -24.16 0.68
C LYS A 83 3.11 -23.03 0.11
N HIS A 84 1.81 -23.10 0.36
CA HIS A 84 0.86 -22.08 -0.01
C HIS A 84 0.29 -21.47 1.26
N PHE A 85 0.28 -20.15 1.32
CA PHE A 85 -0.31 -19.41 2.43
C PHE A 85 -1.48 -18.59 1.90
N THR A 86 -2.64 -18.74 2.51
CA THR A 86 -3.82 -17.96 2.20
C THR A 86 -3.75 -16.54 2.78
N PHE A 87 -4.57 -15.62 2.26
CA PHE A 87 -4.72 -14.30 2.87
C PHE A 87 -5.19 -14.37 4.33
N ALA A 88 -6.07 -15.31 4.66
CA ALA A 88 -6.52 -15.54 6.03
C ALA A 88 -5.38 -15.98 6.97
N GLU A 89 -4.50 -16.87 6.51
CA GLU A 89 -3.33 -17.31 7.28
C GLU A 89 -2.32 -16.18 7.45
N MET A 90 -2.00 -15.45 6.37
CA MET A 90 -1.10 -14.30 6.43
C MET A 90 -1.59 -13.22 7.40
N PHE A 91 -2.90 -12.96 7.45
CA PHE A 91 -3.48 -12.03 8.41
C PHE A 91 -3.32 -12.51 9.86
N LYS A 92 -3.54 -13.81 10.12
CA LYS A 92 -3.36 -14.39 11.46
C LYS A 92 -1.91 -14.27 11.92
N GLU A 93 -0.95 -14.63 11.06
CA GLU A 93 0.48 -14.53 11.34
C GLU A 93 0.89 -13.08 11.62
N ALA A 94 0.55 -12.13 10.73
CA ALA A 94 0.88 -10.72 10.92
C ALA A 94 0.31 -10.15 12.23
N ARG A 95 -0.92 -10.57 12.60
CA ARG A 95 -1.54 -10.19 13.88
C ARG A 95 -0.76 -10.73 15.09
N LEU A 96 -0.28 -11.97 15.03
CA LEU A 96 0.51 -12.60 16.09
C LEU A 96 1.83 -11.85 16.29
N TYR A 97 2.60 -11.59 15.23
CA TYR A 97 3.85 -10.83 15.33
C TYR A 97 3.62 -9.41 15.83
N ALA A 98 2.58 -8.73 15.34
CA ALA A 98 2.24 -7.39 15.84
C ALA A 98 1.88 -7.39 17.33
N ALA A 99 1.24 -8.44 17.84
CA ALA A 99 0.97 -8.59 19.28
C ALA A 99 2.25 -8.85 20.07
N ALA A 100 3.13 -9.73 19.57
CA ALA A 100 4.43 -10.00 20.19
C ALA A 100 5.29 -8.73 20.26
N PHE A 101 5.40 -7.97 19.18
CA PHE A 101 6.15 -6.71 19.16
C PHE A 101 5.62 -5.69 20.18
N ARG A 102 4.29 -5.55 20.30
CA ARG A 102 3.70 -4.72 21.36
C ARG A 102 4.05 -5.22 22.76
N ASN A 103 4.06 -6.54 22.96
CA ASN A 103 4.46 -7.14 24.24
C ASN A 103 5.94 -6.91 24.58
N PHE A 104 6.81 -6.85 23.57
CA PHE A 104 8.20 -6.42 23.71
C PHE A 104 8.38 -4.91 23.84
N GLY A 105 7.29 -4.13 23.85
CA GLY A 105 7.32 -2.69 24.06
C GLY A 105 7.65 -1.86 22.81
N ILE A 106 7.68 -2.46 21.62
CA ILE A 106 7.93 -1.77 20.35
C ILE A 106 6.78 -0.80 20.05
N LYS A 107 7.14 0.42 19.64
CA LYS A 107 6.24 1.54 19.35
C LYS A 107 6.40 2.04 17.92
N LYS A 108 5.46 2.90 17.51
CA LYS A 108 5.54 3.60 16.23
C LYS A 108 6.82 4.45 16.19
N GLY A 109 7.65 4.23 15.17
CA GLY A 109 8.92 4.93 14.97
C GLY A 109 10.14 4.10 15.34
N ASP A 110 9.96 3.00 16.09
CA ASP A 110 11.05 2.08 16.40
C ASP A 110 11.45 1.26 15.17
N VAL A 111 12.74 0.95 15.08
CA VAL A 111 13.32 0.14 13.99
C VAL A 111 13.48 -1.30 14.46
N VAL A 112 13.08 -2.26 13.61
CA VAL A 112 13.22 -3.70 13.84
C VAL A 112 14.08 -4.28 12.71
N ALA A 113 15.04 -5.14 13.06
CA ALA A 113 15.96 -5.81 12.13
C ALA A 113 15.87 -7.33 12.27
#